data_AF-A0A800CY74-F1
#
_entry.id   AF-A0A800CY74-F1
#
_cell.length_a   1.000
_cell.length_b   1.000
_cell.length_c   1.000
_cell.angle_alpha   90.00
_cell.angle_beta   90.00
_cell.angle_gamma   90.00
#
_symmetry.space_group_name_H-M   'P 1'
#
loop_
_entity.id
_entity.type
_entity.pdbx_description
1 polymer ?
#
loop_
_entity_poly.entity_id
_entity_poly.type
_entity_poly.pdbx_seq_one_letter_code
_entity_poly.pdbx_strand_id
1 'polypeptide(L)' 'MDYNDIIVLYCRGGKHLDPSVEGDDSLTLEEFANGETRVVLNRSVRGQDIVLVQSFGRVGNTKLSPNDLWVETLLACDA' A
#
# COMPACT_ATOMS: atom_id res chain seq x y z
N MET A 1 15.66 -19.70 -12.96
CA MET A 1 15.38 -18.41 -12.31
C MET A 1 14.34 -18.74 -11.26
N ASP A 2 14.71 -18.67 -9.97
CA ASP A 2 13.75 -18.86 -8.88
C ASP A 2 12.84 -17.63 -8.84
N TYR A 3 11.53 -17.84 -8.94
CA TYR A 3 10.52 -16.79 -8.83
C TYR A 3 10.25 -16.37 -7.36
N ASN A 4 11.21 -16.61 -6.46
CA ASN A 4 10.99 -16.54 -5.01
C ASN A 4 11.12 -15.13 -4.39
N ASP A 5 11.44 -14.09 -5.16
CA ASP A 5 11.74 -12.76 -4.61
C ASP A 5 10.71 -11.69 -5.00
N ILE A 6 9.45 -12.07 -5.23
CA ILE A 6 8.36 -11.10 -5.42
C ILE A 6 7.81 -10.69 -4.05
N ILE A 7 7.96 -9.42 -3.71
CA ILE A 7 7.24 -8.78 -2.61
C ILE A 7 5.92 -8.24 -3.15
N VAL A 8 4.81 -8.61 -2.51
CA VAL A 8 3.53 -7.93 -2.70
C VAL A 8 3.31 -6.97 -1.54
N LEU A 9 3.00 -5.72 -1.83
CA LEU A 9 2.66 -4.68 -0.87
C LEU A 9 1.22 -4.22 -1.13
N TYR A 10 0.45 -4.00 -0.08
CA TYR A 10 -0.95 -3.63 -0.18
C TYR A 10 -1.19 -2.24 0.39
N CYS A 11 -1.65 -1.34 -0.48
CA CYS A 11 -2.14 -0.03 -0.09
C CYS A 11 -3.53 -0.12 0.57
N ARG A 12 -4.07 0.99 1.11
CA ARG A 12 -5.35 0.95 1.87
C ARG A 12 -6.50 0.41 1.02
N GLY A 13 -6.54 0.80 -0.25
CA GLY A 13 -7.48 0.29 -1.23
C GLY A 13 -7.17 -1.14 -1.69
N GLY A 14 -5.99 -1.70 -1.46
CA GLY A 14 -5.67 -3.09 -1.83
C GLY A 14 -6.04 -4.11 -0.74
N LYS A 15 -5.96 -3.74 0.54
CA LYS A 15 -6.05 -4.67 1.68
C LYS A 15 -7.35 -5.48 1.76
N HIS A 16 -8.46 -4.95 1.24
CA HIS A 16 -9.74 -5.68 1.25
C HIS A 16 -9.82 -6.78 0.18
N LEU A 17 -8.93 -6.76 -0.83
CA LEU A 17 -8.93 -7.75 -1.92
C LEU A 17 -8.35 -9.08 -1.47
N ASP A 18 -7.54 -9.07 -0.41
CA ASP A 18 -6.86 -10.24 0.13
C ASP A 18 -6.97 -10.25 1.67
N PRO A 19 -7.93 -11.00 2.23
CA PRO A 19 -8.12 -11.06 3.68
C PRO A 19 -6.95 -11.73 4.43
N SER A 20 -6.02 -12.39 3.73
CA SER A 20 -4.81 -12.95 4.36
C SER A 20 -3.75 -11.90 4.71
N VAL A 21 -3.93 -10.67 4.22
CA VAL A 21 -3.05 -9.51 4.43
C VAL A 21 -3.42 -8.73 5.70
N GLU A 22 -4.45 -9.16 6.42
CA GLU A 22 -4.83 -8.56 7.69
C GLU A 22 -3.71 -8.78 8.72
N GLY A 23 -2.88 -7.74 8.95
CA GLY A 23 -1.66 -7.80 9.76
C GLY A 23 -0.34 -7.83 8.98
N ASP A 24 -0.35 -7.58 7.67
CA ASP A 24 0.89 -7.31 6.93
C ASP A 24 1.42 -5.91 7.29
N ASP A 25 2.50 -5.92 8.06
CA ASP A 25 3.19 -4.74 8.55
C ASP A 25 4.31 -4.30 7.59
N SER A 26 4.44 -4.85 6.38
CA SER A 26 5.52 -4.48 5.45
C SER A 26 5.42 -3.05 4.93
N LEU A 27 4.20 -2.50 4.87
CA LEU A 27 3.88 -1.14 4.46
C LEU A 27 2.90 -0.49 5.46
N THR A 28 3.34 0.57 6.14
CA THR A 28 2.49 1.39 7.01
C THR A 28 2.00 2.62 6.27
N LEU A 29 0.71 2.91 6.37
CA LEU A 29 0.03 4.04 5.75
C LEU A 29 -0.75 4.82 6.81
N GLU A 30 -0.28 6.02 7.14
CA GLU A 30 -0.87 6.90 8.16
C GLU A 30 -1.43 8.16 7.50
N GLU A 31 -2.47 8.74 8.08
CA GLU A 31 -2.98 10.06 7.72
C GLU A 31 -2.68 11.01 8.87
N PHE A 32 -1.96 12.09 8.60
CA PHE A 32 -1.72 13.15 9.56
C PHE A 32 -2.99 13.97 9.79
N ALA A 33 -3.06 14.68 10.91
CA ALA A 33 -4.24 15.49 11.27
C ALA A 33 -4.58 16.60 10.25
N ASN A 34 -3.64 16.96 9.37
CA ASN A 34 -3.83 17.91 8.27
C ASN A 34 -4.34 17.26 6.98
N GLY A 35 -4.55 15.94 6.95
CA GLY A 35 -4.96 15.18 5.77
C GLY A 35 -3.81 14.71 4.87
N GLU A 36 -2.55 14.99 5.22
CA GLU A 36 -1.40 14.47 4.47
C GLU A 36 -1.19 12.98 4.75
N THR A 37 -0.81 12.22 3.71
CA THR A 37 -0.51 10.80 3.83
C THR A 37 0.97 10.56 4.07
N ARG A 38 1.29 9.70 5.03
CA ARG A 38 2.63 9.20 5.31
C ARG A 38 2.72 7.73 4.90
N VAL A 39 3.79 7.38 4.21
CA VAL A 39 4.11 6.02 3.80
C VAL A 39 5.44 5.58 4.42
N VAL A 40 5.48 4.35 4.94
CA VAL A 40 6.71 3.76 5.50
C VAL A 40 6.82 2.31 5.05
N LEU A 41 7.95 1.96 4.43
CA LEU A 41 8.37 0.57 4.21
C LEU A 41 9.07 0.06 5.48
N ASN A 42 8.49 -0.91 6.16
CA ASN A 42 9.03 -1.40 7.44
C ASN A 42 10.07 -2.52 7.29
N ARG A 43 10.42 -2.88 6.06
CA ARG A 43 11.48 -3.85 5.74
C ARG A 43 12.28 -3.38 4.53
N SER A 44 13.49 -3.91 4.39
CA SER A 44 14.30 -3.69 3.17
C SER A 44 13.64 -4.36 1.98
N VAL A 45 13.44 -3.59 0.90
CA VAL A 45 12.94 -4.07 -0.40
C VAL A 45 13.99 -3.97 -1.51
N ARG A 46 15.24 -3.64 -1.17
CA ARG A 46 16.32 -3.40 -2.14
C ARG A 46 16.57 -4.65 -3.00
N GLY A 47 16.52 -4.47 -4.32
CA GLY A 47 16.84 -5.51 -5.29
C GLY A 47 15.77 -6.57 -5.46
N GLN A 48 14.58 -6.36 -4.89
CA GLN A 48 13.45 -7.28 -5.00
C GLN A 48 12.45 -6.77 -6.05
N ASP A 49 11.71 -7.71 -6.63
CA ASP A 49 10.61 -7.38 -7.52
C ASP A 49 9.39 -7.04 -6.67
N ILE A 50 8.82 -5.85 -6.83
CA ILE A 50 7.72 -5.36 -6.00
C ILE A 50 6.45 -5.25 -6.83
N VAL A 51 5.37 -5.82 -6.31
CA VAL A 51 4.01 -5.60 -6.79
C VAL A 51 3.25 -4.79 -5.76
N LEU A 52 2.86 -3.58 -6.12
CA LEU A 52 2.02 -2.72 -5.29
C LEU A 52 0.54 -2.87 -5.68
N VAL A 53 -0.31 -3.23 -4.73
CA VAL A 53 -1.75 -3.47 -4.95
C VAL A 53 -2.54 -2.30 -4.38
N GLN A 54 -3.24 -1.57 -5.26
CA GLN A 54 -4.18 -0.51 -4.90
C GLN A 54 -5.46 -0.64 -5.73
N SER A 55 -6.62 -0.54 -5.06
CA SER A 55 -7.90 -0.29 -5.71
C SER A 55 -8.31 1.17 -5.55
N PHE A 56 -8.80 1.78 -6.63
CA PHE A 56 -9.38 3.12 -6.64
C PHE A 56 -10.90 3.14 -6.52
N GLY A 57 -11.51 1.94 -6.47
CA GLY A 57 -12.93 1.82 -6.22
C GLY A 57 -13.28 2.28 -4.81
N ARG A 58 -14.55 2.66 -4.61
CA ARG A 58 -15.07 2.81 -3.25
C ARG A 58 -15.10 1.42 -2.62
N VAL A 59 -14.14 1.11 -1.74
CA VAL A 59 -14.14 -0.19 -1.09
C VAL A 59 -14.03 -0.08 0.42
N GLY A 60 -15.06 -0.62 1.09
CA GLY A 60 -15.26 -0.41 2.53
C GLY A 60 -15.56 1.04 2.87
N ASN A 61 -15.75 1.33 4.15
CA ASN A 61 -16.00 2.68 4.68
C ASN A 61 -14.79 3.63 4.57
N THR A 62 -13.86 3.41 3.64
CA THR A 62 -12.75 4.34 3.42
C THR A 62 -13.31 5.68 2.99
N LYS A 63 -13.20 6.67 3.89
CA LYS A 63 -13.63 8.07 3.64
C LYS A 63 -12.75 8.77 2.60
N LEU A 64 -11.72 8.08 2.10
CA LEU A 64 -10.76 8.59 1.13
C LEU A 64 -11.37 8.70 -0.25
N SER A 65 -11.02 9.79 -0.94
CA SER A 65 -11.34 9.99 -2.34
C SER A 65 -10.41 9.17 -3.24
N PRO A 66 -10.78 8.91 -4.50
CA PRO A 66 -9.87 8.29 -5.47
C PRO A 66 -8.54 9.05 -5.62
N ASN A 67 -8.53 10.38 -5.45
CA ASN A 67 -7.31 11.18 -5.51
C ASN A 67 -6.39 10.90 -4.32
N ASP A 68 -6.94 10.72 -3.12
CA ASP A 68 -6.13 10.40 -1.93
C ASP A 68 -5.49 9.02 -2.10
N LEU A 69 -6.25 8.05 -2.64
CA LEU A 69 -5.74 6.72 -2.98
C LEU A 69 -4.68 6.76 -4.09
N TRP A 70 -4.78 7.71 -5.03
CA TRP A 70 -3.80 7.94 -6.09
C TRP A 70 -2.50 8.50 -5.53
N VAL A 71 -2.57 9.54 -4.70
CA VAL A 71 -1.40 10.13 -4.02
C VAL A 71 -0.71 9.10 -3.15
N GLU A 72 -1.46 8.30 -2.40
CA GLU A 72 -0.93 7.18 -1.60
C GLU A 72 -0.11 6.19 -2.45
N THR A 73 -0.61 5.85 -3.64
CA THR A 73 0.09 4.93 -4.56
C THR A 73 1.42 5.53 -5.03
N LEU A 74 1.42 6.81 -5.38
CA LEU A 74 2.63 7.51 -5.82
C LEU A 74 3.68 7.59 -4.70
N LEU A 75 3.25 7.89 -3.48
CA LEU A 75 4.14 7.92 -2.31
C LEU A 75 4.72 6.53 -1.99
N ALA A 76 3.93 5.46 -2.14
CA ALA A 76 4.42 4.10 -1.93
C ALA A 76 5.36 3.61 -3.04
N CYS A 77 5.25 4.15 -4.26
CA CYS A 77 6.22 3.89 -5.33
C CYS A 77 7.53 4.67 -5.17
N ASP A 78 7.52 5.82 -4.50
CA ASP A 78 8.69 6.67 -4.27
C ASP A 78 9.55 6.22 -3.07
N ALA A 79 8.90 5.67 -2.03
CA ALA A 79 9.52 5.19 -0.79
C ALA A 79 10.45 3.98 -0.99
#